data_AF-A0A0D7AB38-F1
#
_entry.id   AF-A0A0D7AB38-F1
#
_cell.length_a   1.000
_cell.length_b   1.000
_cell.length_c   1.000
_cell.angle_alpha   90.00
_cell.angle_beta   90.00
_cell.angle_gamma   90.00
#
_symmetry.space_group_name_H-M   'P 1'
#
loop_
_entity.id
_entity.type
_entity.pdbx_description
1 polymer ?
#
loop_
_entity_poly.entity_id
_entity_poly.type
_entity_poly.pdbx_seq_one_letter_code
_entity_poly.pdbx_strand_id
1 'polypeptide(L)'
;TWASNSKVYVDLPDPNSHSMDIPSRQYQVQKSLWDELQRSHLGPSTCSFDVVVHDARVILRISGTDRQAVGALKVRIERLASGDVVNFWHPDLKQLFLDHVGEETGVRLVLDSRRKLVKFFTGKDAASPVDRARKMVQGELERLAGERFTVALKPTSVRFFAEIGISRLKDLFGEDKATLDLRSSPRTVTVTGGEDIRHTLSKLVQESFNRTNQPSTGTSKSSQGSPCPICFDDVSSPFELDCGHSYCAACLRHYLFSCENSNSSETMFERLLQRSFTTYVEKNSNRFGYCQGPDCTQIYARDTGKAIISCPTCFRQTCASCDEEAHEGMTCEERRIASDPTEQERLNDIWARDNGIKRCPRCHIWLEKTEGCNHIACRCGAHICWRCMQVCSQADIYGHMHSAHGGI
;
A
#
# COMPACT_ATOMS: atom_id res chain seq x y z
N THR A 1 -53.52 4.84 29.68
CA THR A 1 -52.23 5.09 30.36
C THR A 1 -51.24 4.03 29.93
N TRP A 2 -50.43 4.34 28.92
CA TRP A 2 -49.39 3.44 28.42
C TRP A 2 -48.03 3.95 28.86
N ALA A 3 -47.26 3.11 29.55
CA ALA A 3 -45.80 3.08 29.50
C ALA A 3 -45.33 1.85 30.28
N SER A 4 -45.12 0.73 29.58
CA SER A 4 -44.29 -0.35 30.07
C SER A 4 -42.83 0.12 30.03
N ASN A 5 -42.13 0.09 31.16
CA ASN A 5 -40.69 0.30 31.20
C ASN A 5 -39.98 -0.90 30.56
N SER A 6 -39.86 -0.89 29.23
CA SER A 6 -38.92 -1.74 28.53
C SER A 6 -37.51 -1.26 28.86
N LYS A 7 -36.76 -2.01 29.67
CA LYS A 7 -35.33 -1.78 29.83
C LYS A 7 -34.67 -1.98 28.46
N VAL A 8 -34.29 -0.88 27.82
CA VAL A 8 -33.42 -0.91 26.64
C VAL A 8 -32.02 -1.22 27.15
N TYR A 9 -31.56 -2.44 26.91
CA TYR A 9 -30.14 -2.76 27.02
C TYR A 9 -29.45 -2.17 25.79
N VAL A 10 -28.70 -1.10 25.98
CA VAL A 10 -27.76 -0.61 24.97
C VAL A 10 -26.48 -1.38 25.21
N ASP A 11 -26.18 -2.38 24.36
CA ASP A 11 -24.84 -2.95 24.28
C ASP A 11 -23.91 -1.84 23.77
N LEU A 12 -23.17 -1.21 24.69
CA LEU A 12 -22.04 -0.39 24.33
C LEU A 12 -21.02 -1.31 23.64
N PRO A 13 -20.47 -0.95 22.46
CA PRO A 13 -19.40 -1.72 21.85
C PRO A 13 -18.26 -1.87 22.86
N ASP A 14 -17.69 -3.07 22.99
CA ASP A 14 -16.51 -3.29 23.82
C ASP A 14 -15.44 -2.23 23.49
N PRO A 15 -14.75 -1.66 24.50
CA PRO A 15 -13.81 -0.55 24.31
C PRO A 15 -12.65 -0.88 23.35
N ASN A 16 -12.39 -2.16 23.08
CA ASN A 16 -11.42 -2.63 22.09
C ASN A 16 -12.09 -3.54 21.06
N SER A 17 -12.94 -2.97 20.19
CA SER A 17 -13.52 -3.69 19.06
C SER A 17 -12.79 -3.37 17.75
N HIS A 18 -12.43 -4.38 16.98
CA HIS A 18 -11.87 -4.26 15.64
C HIS A 18 -12.62 -5.18 14.67
N SER A 19 -12.82 -4.71 13.45
CA SER A 19 -13.40 -5.51 12.39
C SER A 19 -12.57 -5.38 11.12
N MET A 20 -12.43 -6.48 10.39
CA MET A 20 -11.91 -6.47 9.02
C MET A 20 -12.80 -7.32 8.13
N ASP A 21 -12.82 -7.01 6.84
CA ASP A 21 -13.52 -7.78 5.83
C ASP A 21 -12.54 -8.55 4.94
N ILE A 22 -12.89 -9.79 4.62
CA ILE A 22 -12.19 -10.60 3.62
C ILE A 22 -13.18 -11.16 2.59
N PRO A 23 -12.77 -11.38 1.33
CA PRO A 23 -13.64 -11.99 0.32
C PRO A 23 -14.10 -13.40 0.70
N SER A 24 -15.36 -13.77 0.42
CA SER A 24 -15.90 -15.09 0.77
C SER A 24 -15.10 -16.26 0.21
N ARG A 25 -14.59 -16.13 -1.02
CA ARG A 25 -13.72 -17.15 -1.62
C ARG A 25 -12.37 -17.30 -0.91
N GLN A 26 -11.82 -16.22 -0.33
CA GLN A 26 -10.60 -16.31 0.48
C GLN A 26 -10.88 -17.06 1.78
N TYR A 27 -11.96 -16.69 2.48
CA TYR A 27 -12.38 -17.36 3.70
C TYR A 27 -12.58 -18.87 3.49
N GLN A 28 -13.22 -19.28 2.40
CA GLN A 28 -13.47 -20.69 2.08
C GLN A 28 -12.18 -21.53 2.00
N VAL A 29 -11.14 -21.02 1.34
CA VAL A 29 -9.85 -21.73 1.20
C VAL A 29 -9.11 -21.81 2.54
N GLN A 30 -9.22 -20.78 3.37
CA GLN A 30 -8.56 -20.69 4.67
C GLN A 30 -9.44 -21.20 5.83
N LYS A 31 -10.62 -21.77 5.55
CA LYS A 31 -11.66 -22.08 6.55
C LYS A 31 -11.11 -22.91 7.72
N SER A 32 -10.31 -23.94 7.41
CA SER A 32 -9.70 -24.80 8.45
C SER A 32 -8.82 -24.02 9.44
N LEU A 33 -8.12 -22.99 8.95
CA LEU A 33 -7.24 -22.14 9.76
C LEU A 33 -8.06 -21.15 10.60
N TRP A 34 -9.14 -20.59 10.03
CA TRP A 34 -10.07 -19.74 10.77
C TRP A 34 -10.79 -20.51 11.89
N ASP A 35 -11.28 -21.73 11.60
CA ASP A 35 -11.96 -22.60 12.55
C ASP A 35 -11.03 -23.04 13.70
N GLU A 36 -9.74 -23.23 13.43
CA GLU A 36 -8.72 -23.48 14.45
C GLU A 36 -8.43 -22.24 15.29
N LEU A 37 -8.31 -21.07 14.65
CA LEU A 37 -8.08 -19.82 15.36
C LEU A 37 -9.25 -19.51 16.31
N GLN A 38 -10.49 -19.74 15.87
CA GLN A 38 -11.69 -19.61 16.69
C GLN A 38 -11.72 -20.61 17.85
N ARG A 39 -11.40 -21.89 17.60
CA ARG A 39 -11.29 -22.93 18.66
C ARG A 39 -10.22 -22.62 19.69
N SER A 40 -9.09 -22.05 19.28
CA SER A 40 -8.01 -21.66 20.21
C SER A 40 -8.37 -20.50 21.15
N HIS A 41 -9.47 -19.79 20.90
CA HIS A 41 -9.93 -18.66 21.72
C HIS A 41 -11.37 -18.84 22.24
N LEU A 42 -11.88 -20.07 22.28
CA LEU A 42 -13.21 -20.42 22.80
C LEU A 42 -13.24 -20.57 24.36
N GLY A 43 -12.39 -19.83 25.10
CA GLY A 43 -12.24 -19.88 26.58
C GLY A 43 -12.18 -18.49 27.26
N PRO A 44 -12.31 -18.39 28.60
CA PRO A 44 -13.06 -17.30 29.21
C PRO A 44 -12.30 -15.96 29.41
N SER A 45 -12.97 -14.88 28.98
CA SER A 45 -13.09 -13.52 29.59
C SER A 45 -12.33 -12.30 29.06
N THR A 46 -11.45 -12.37 28.05
CA THR A 46 -10.69 -11.16 27.63
C THR A 46 -10.84 -10.73 26.17
N CYS A 47 -11.15 -11.65 25.26
CA CYS A 47 -11.43 -11.33 23.86
C CYS A 47 -12.33 -12.39 23.19
N SER A 48 -13.15 -11.94 22.23
CA SER A 48 -14.05 -12.73 21.38
C SER A 48 -13.56 -12.64 19.93
N PHE A 49 -13.83 -13.69 19.15
CA PHE A 49 -13.62 -13.70 17.71
C PHE A 49 -14.84 -14.26 17.01
N ASP A 50 -15.55 -13.39 16.31
CA ASP A 50 -16.76 -13.71 15.58
C ASP A 50 -16.51 -13.60 14.07
N VAL A 51 -17.02 -14.58 13.34
CA VAL A 51 -16.96 -14.63 11.88
C VAL A 51 -18.39 -14.52 11.35
N VAL A 52 -18.71 -13.40 10.70
CA VAL A 52 -20.01 -13.17 10.07
C VAL A 52 -19.88 -13.35 8.57
N VAL A 53 -20.49 -14.41 8.04
CA VAL A 53 -20.43 -14.75 6.63
C VAL A 53 -21.60 -14.11 5.88
N HIS A 54 -21.29 -13.32 4.85
CA HIS A 54 -22.25 -12.84 3.86
C HIS A 54 -21.93 -13.42 2.47
N ASP A 55 -22.82 -13.24 1.50
CA ASP A 55 -22.71 -13.84 0.16
C ASP A 55 -21.39 -13.49 -0.55
N ALA A 56 -20.93 -12.23 -0.47
CA ALA A 56 -19.72 -11.75 -1.16
C ALA A 56 -18.52 -11.48 -0.24
N ARG A 57 -18.74 -11.30 1.07
CA ARG A 57 -17.72 -10.93 2.05
C ARG A 57 -17.92 -11.63 3.38
N VAL A 58 -16.83 -11.81 4.11
CA VAL A 58 -16.82 -12.34 5.47
C VAL A 58 -16.24 -11.27 6.38
N ILE A 59 -16.98 -10.91 7.42
CA ILE A 59 -16.57 -9.92 8.41
C ILE A 59 -15.99 -10.67 9.61
N LEU A 60 -14.73 -10.38 9.89
CA LEU A 60 -13.98 -10.89 11.02
C LEU A 60 -14.03 -9.82 12.12
N ARG A 61 -14.75 -10.11 13.21
CA ARG A 61 -14.93 -9.19 14.34
C ARG A 61 -14.17 -9.72 15.55
N ILE A 62 -13.41 -8.83 16.17
CA ILE A 62 -12.66 -9.08 17.39
C ILE A 62 -13.17 -8.07 18.41
N SER A 63 -13.64 -8.52 19.55
CA SER A 63 -14.02 -7.62 20.65
C SER A 63 -13.37 -8.11 21.95
N GLY A 64 -13.24 -7.25 22.95
CA GLY A 64 -12.62 -7.68 24.19
C GLY A 64 -12.33 -6.57 25.19
N THR A 65 -12.17 -6.99 26.44
CA THR A 65 -11.87 -6.11 27.57
C THR A 65 -10.36 -5.92 27.77
N ASP A 66 -9.52 -6.82 27.25
CA ASP A 66 -8.05 -6.74 27.33
C ASP A 66 -7.45 -6.29 25.99
N ARG A 67 -6.91 -5.07 25.97
CA ARG A 67 -6.28 -4.46 24.79
C ARG A 67 -5.09 -5.28 24.26
N GLN A 68 -4.32 -5.95 25.11
CA GLN A 68 -3.17 -6.75 24.68
C GLN A 68 -3.62 -8.06 24.02
N ALA A 69 -4.63 -8.72 24.57
CA ALA A 69 -5.21 -9.94 24.00
C ALA A 69 -5.86 -9.64 22.64
N VAL A 70 -6.64 -8.56 22.56
CA VAL A 70 -7.26 -8.09 21.31
C VAL A 70 -6.19 -7.74 20.26
N GLY A 71 -5.13 -7.04 20.65
CA GLY A 71 -4.02 -6.69 19.75
C GLY A 71 -3.26 -7.92 19.21
N ALA A 72 -2.94 -8.89 20.07
CA ALA A 72 -2.25 -10.11 19.66
C ALA A 72 -3.10 -10.96 18.70
N LEU A 73 -4.41 -11.06 18.97
CA LEU A 73 -5.36 -11.76 18.11
C LEU A 73 -5.55 -11.04 16.78
N LYS A 74 -5.65 -9.70 16.80
CA LYS A 74 -5.68 -8.85 15.59
C LYS A 74 -4.47 -9.10 14.69
N VAL A 75 -3.25 -9.11 15.24
CA VAL A 75 -2.03 -9.37 14.44
C VAL A 75 -2.07 -10.75 13.80
N ARG A 76 -2.55 -11.78 14.51
CA ARG A 76 -2.67 -13.15 13.95
C ARG A 76 -3.71 -13.20 12.83
N ILE A 77 -4.85 -12.54 13.00
CA ILE A 77 -5.91 -12.45 11.99
C ILE A 77 -5.41 -11.68 10.77
N GLU A 78 -4.76 -10.53 10.96
CA GLU A 78 -4.17 -9.72 9.88
C GLU A 78 -3.11 -10.51 9.11
N ARG A 79 -2.27 -11.28 9.81
CA ARG A 79 -1.27 -12.14 9.17
C ARG A 79 -1.92 -13.22 8.31
N LEU A 80 -2.97 -13.89 8.81
CA LEU A 80 -3.69 -14.91 8.06
C LEU A 80 -4.47 -14.31 6.88
N ALA A 81 -5.09 -13.14 7.08
CA ALA A 81 -5.82 -12.41 6.05
C ALA A 81 -4.92 -11.80 4.96
N SER A 82 -3.66 -11.49 5.29
CA SER A 82 -2.68 -10.96 4.33
C SER A 82 -2.20 -12.01 3.33
N GLY A 83 -2.24 -13.29 3.71
CA GLY A 83 -1.72 -14.41 2.92
C GLY A 83 -0.19 -14.41 2.84
N ASP A 84 0.35 -15.46 2.24
CA ASP A 84 1.78 -15.55 1.99
C ASP A 84 2.12 -14.74 0.73
N VAL A 85 3.04 -13.79 0.87
CA VAL A 85 3.51 -12.99 -0.26
C VAL A 85 4.65 -13.72 -0.94
N VAL A 86 4.55 -13.90 -2.26
CA VAL A 86 5.66 -14.37 -3.07
C VAL A 86 6.00 -13.31 -4.12
N ASN A 87 7.29 -13.00 -4.23
CA ASN A 87 7.81 -11.98 -5.15
C ASN A 87 7.85 -12.50 -6.60
N PHE A 88 6.68 -12.85 -7.11
CA PHE A 88 6.44 -13.24 -8.49
C PHE A 88 5.60 -12.16 -9.15
N TRP A 89 6.12 -11.56 -10.21
CA TRP A 89 5.41 -10.52 -10.93
C TRP A 89 5.86 -10.42 -12.38
N HIS A 90 4.90 -10.28 -13.29
CA HIS A 90 5.12 -9.88 -14.66
C HIS A 90 3.98 -8.94 -15.11
N PRO A 91 4.23 -7.88 -15.90
CA PRO A 91 3.19 -6.95 -16.35
C PRO A 91 2.02 -7.63 -17.08
N ASP A 92 2.31 -8.69 -17.82
CA ASP A 92 1.31 -9.44 -18.60
C ASP A 92 0.67 -10.59 -17.81
N LEU A 93 1.06 -10.81 -16.56
CA LEU A 93 0.42 -11.83 -15.71
C LEU A 93 -1.03 -11.43 -15.42
N LYS A 94 -1.98 -12.29 -15.76
CA LYS A 94 -3.43 -12.02 -15.59
C LYS A 94 -4.01 -12.84 -14.43
N GLN A 95 -5.01 -12.28 -13.75
CA GLN A 95 -5.73 -12.96 -12.68
C GLN A 95 -6.41 -14.26 -13.18
N LEU A 96 -6.90 -14.27 -14.42
CA LEU A 96 -7.49 -15.47 -15.07
C LEU A 96 -6.59 -16.71 -15.02
N PHE A 97 -5.29 -16.53 -15.28
CA PHE A 97 -4.33 -17.65 -15.21
C PHE A 97 -4.15 -18.13 -13.76
N LEU A 98 -4.07 -17.19 -12.81
CA LEU A 98 -3.94 -17.50 -11.39
C LEU A 98 -5.18 -18.21 -10.83
N ASP A 99 -6.37 -17.84 -11.31
CA ASP A 99 -7.62 -18.51 -10.96
C ASP A 99 -7.61 -19.98 -11.43
N HIS A 100 -7.15 -20.24 -12.65
CA HIS A 100 -6.98 -21.60 -13.20
C HIS A 100 -5.96 -22.43 -12.39
N VAL A 101 -4.79 -21.86 -12.07
CA VAL A 101 -3.81 -22.51 -11.17
C VAL A 101 -4.45 -22.83 -9.83
N GLY A 102 -5.33 -21.96 -9.33
CA GLY A 102 -6.01 -22.20 -8.07
C GLY A 102 -7.05 -23.31 -8.10
N GLU A 103 -7.76 -23.46 -9.22
CA GLU A 103 -8.68 -24.59 -9.45
C GLU A 103 -7.95 -25.94 -9.48
N GLU A 104 -6.76 -26.00 -10.10
CA GLU A 104 -5.98 -27.24 -10.18
C GLU A 104 -5.26 -27.60 -8.88
N THR A 105 -4.80 -26.59 -8.14
CA THR A 105 -3.95 -26.81 -6.96
C THR A 105 -4.71 -26.74 -5.64
N GLY A 106 -5.90 -26.12 -5.62
CA GLY A 106 -6.65 -25.82 -4.40
C GLY A 106 -6.10 -24.63 -3.60
N VAL A 107 -5.14 -23.89 -4.15
CA VAL A 107 -4.57 -22.67 -3.56
C VAL A 107 -5.25 -21.46 -4.17
N ARG A 108 -5.62 -20.45 -3.39
CA ARG A 108 -6.12 -19.20 -3.99
C ARG A 108 -4.96 -18.25 -4.22
N LEU A 109 -4.79 -17.80 -5.46
CA LEU A 109 -3.78 -16.83 -5.86
C LEU A 109 -4.44 -15.50 -6.22
N VAL A 110 -3.91 -14.40 -5.71
CA VAL A 110 -4.43 -13.05 -6.00
C VAL A 110 -3.30 -12.15 -6.46
N LEU A 111 -3.50 -11.54 -7.63
CA LEU A 111 -2.60 -10.57 -8.23
C LEU A 111 -2.79 -9.19 -7.57
N ASP A 112 -1.72 -8.62 -7.01
CA ASP A 112 -1.69 -7.24 -6.54
C ASP A 112 -0.89 -6.39 -7.54
N SER A 113 -1.61 -5.83 -8.53
CA SER A 113 -0.98 -5.05 -9.61
C SER A 113 -0.36 -3.75 -9.14
N ARG A 114 -0.88 -3.17 -8.05
CA ARG A 114 -0.36 -1.94 -7.45
C ARG A 114 0.98 -2.20 -6.75
N ARG A 115 1.08 -3.32 -6.02
CA ARG A 115 2.29 -3.69 -5.26
C ARG A 115 3.24 -4.62 -6.02
N LYS A 116 2.87 -5.04 -7.24
CA LYS A 116 3.66 -5.93 -8.11
C LYS A 116 4.03 -7.26 -7.43
N LEU A 117 3.04 -7.94 -6.87
CA LEU A 117 3.23 -9.21 -6.17
C LEU A 117 2.03 -10.15 -6.34
N VAL A 118 2.23 -11.42 -6.02
CA VAL A 118 1.16 -12.43 -5.97
C VAL A 118 1.02 -12.93 -4.53
N LYS A 119 -0.21 -12.93 -4.02
CA LYS A 119 -0.56 -13.45 -2.70
C LYS A 119 -1.12 -14.85 -2.80
N PHE A 120 -0.65 -15.73 -1.92
CA PHE A 120 -1.07 -17.12 -1.82
C PHE A 120 -1.92 -17.28 -0.57
N PHE A 121 -3.09 -17.91 -0.71
CA PHE A 121 -3.99 -18.25 0.38
C PHE A 121 -4.22 -19.75 0.39
N THR A 122 -3.97 -20.36 1.54
CA THR A 122 -3.83 -21.81 1.68
C THR A 122 -4.56 -22.34 2.90
N GLY A 123 -4.88 -23.63 2.88
CA GLY A 123 -5.36 -24.38 4.06
C GLY A 123 -4.21 -24.98 4.87
N LYS A 124 -4.54 -25.80 5.86
CA LYS A 124 -3.57 -26.34 6.85
C LYS A 124 -2.54 -27.31 6.26
N ASP A 125 -2.90 -28.08 5.23
CA ASP A 125 -2.06 -29.11 4.60
C ASP A 125 -1.58 -28.71 3.19
N ALA A 126 -1.02 -27.50 3.07
CA ALA A 126 -0.80 -26.88 1.77
C ALA A 126 0.63 -26.91 1.23
N ALA A 127 1.60 -27.55 1.90
CA ALA A 127 3.00 -27.54 1.44
C ALA A 127 3.16 -28.07 0.00
N SER A 128 2.56 -29.23 -0.30
CA SER A 128 2.60 -29.82 -1.66
C SER A 128 1.76 -29.04 -2.68
N PRO A 129 0.51 -28.63 -2.40
CA PRO A 129 -0.27 -27.74 -3.26
C PRO A 129 0.43 -26.42 -3.62
N VAL A 130 1.07 -25.77 -2.65
CA VAL A 130 1.77 -24.49 -2.83
C VAL A 130 2.98 -24.65 -3.73
N ASP A 131 3.77 -25.71 -3.56
CA ASP A 131 4.94 -25.95 -4.41
C ASP A 131 4.55 -26.25 -5.87
N ARG A 132 3.42 -26.93 -6.10
CA ARG A 132 2.87 -27.10 -7.46
C ARG A 132 2.42 -25.78 -8.06
N ALA A 133 1.64 -24.98 -7.31
CA ALA A 133 1.18 -23.67 -7.76
C ALA A 133 2.37 -22.75 -8.09
N ARG A 134 3.40 -22.77 -7.24
CA ARG A 134 4.66 -22.04 -7.45
C ARG A 134 5.34 -22.43 -8.76
N LYS A 135 5.46 -23.73 -9.05
CA LYS A 135 6.06 -24.21 -10.31
C LYS A 135 5.25 -23.78 -11.54
N MET A 136 3.93 -23.84 -11.49
CA MET A 136 3.06 -23.41 -12.60
C MET A 136 3.19 -21.91 -12.86
N VAL A 137 3.15 -21.09 -11.81
CA VAL A 137 3.35 -19.63 -11.91
C VAL A 137 4.73 -19.31 -12.45
N GLN A 138 5.76 -20.02 -11.98
CA GLN A 138 7.14 -19.80 -12.46
C GLN A 138 7.32 -20.17 -13.93
N GLY A 139 6.76 -21.29 -14.39
CA GLY A 139 6.78 -21.65 -15.82
C GLY A 139 6.06 -20.62 -16.70
N GLU A 140 4.95 -20.05 -16.21
CA GLU A 140 4.25 -18.98 -16.92
C GLU A 140 5.05 -17.68 -16.96
N LEU A 141 5.74 -17.33 -15.87
CA LEU A 141 6.64 -16.17 -15.86
C LEU A 141 7.80 -16.34 -16.85
N GLU A 142 8.37 -17.54 -16.96
CA GLU A 142 9.42 -17.85 -17.94
C GLU A 142 8.89 -17.74 -19.37
N ARG A 143 7.68 -18.25 -19.63
CA ARG A 143 7.00 -18.11 -20.92
C ARG A 143 6.76 -16.63 -21.28
N LEU A 144 6.17 -15.86 -20.36
CA LEU A 144 5.89 -14.44 -20.54
C LEU A 144 7.16 -13.60 -20.72
N ALA A 145 8.22 -13.92 -19.98
CA ALA A 145 9.54 -13.30 -20.15
C ALA A 145 10.14 -13.63 -21.53
N GLY A 146 9.90 -14.83 -22.06
CA GLY A 146 10.32 -15.23 -23.41
C GLY A 146 9.56 -14.53 -24.54
N GLU A 147 8.35 -14.06 -24.27
CA GLU A 147 7.50 -13.32 -25.23
C GLU A 147 7.76 -11.81 -25.21
N ARG A 148 8.44 -11.28 -24.19
CA ARG A 148 8.78 -9.87 -24.10
C ARG A 148 10.18 -9.63 -24.66
N PHE A 149 10.27 -8.85 -25.72
CA PHE A 149 11.53 -8.56 -26.40
C PHE A 149 11.80 -7.06 -26.41
N THR A 150 12.92 -6.64 -25.84
CA THR A 150 13.34 -5.24 -25.71
C THR A 150 14.59 -4.98 -26.53
N VAL A 151 14.57 -3.91 -27.35
CA VAL A 151 15.72 -3.45 -28.13
C VAL A 151 16.10 -2.04 -27.69
N ALA A 152 17.40 -1.83 -27.41
CA ALA A 152 17.96 -0.50 -27.23
C ALA A 152 18.14 0.18 -28.59
N LEU A 153 17.51 1.34 -28.76
CA LEU A 153 17.59 2.12 -29.99
C LEU A 153 18.87 2.95 -30.03
N LYS A 154 19.52 2.99 -31.19
CA LYS A 154 20.54 4.00 -31.48
C LYS A 154 19.88 5.38 -31.59
N PRO A 155 20.56 6.49 -31.22
CA PRO A 155 20.01 7.84 -31.33
C PRO A 155 19.37 8.14 -32.71
N THR A 156 20.04 7.72 -33.79
CA THR A 156 19.56 7.91 -35.18
C THR A 156 18.25 7.19 -35.51
N SER A 157 17.90 6.15 -34.76
CA SER A 157 16.67 5.37 -34.96
C SER A 157 15.50 5.88 -34.12
N VAL A 158 15.75 6.73 -33.12
CA VAL A 158 14.72 7.23 -32.20
C VAL A 158 13.64 8.00 -32.94
N ARG A 159 14.01 8.89 -33.87
CA ARG A 159 13.04 9.68 -34.66
C ARG A 159 12.11 8.79 -35.47
N PHE A 160 12.66 7.80 -36.17
CA PHE A 160 11.88 6.84 -36.96
C PHE A 160 10.85 6.11 -36.10
N PHE A 161 11.24 5.63 -34.92
CA PHE A 161 10.33 4.92 -34.03
C PHE A 161 9.29 5.84 -33.38
N ALA A 162 9.64 7.09 -33.07
CA ALA A 162 8.72 8.07 -32.54
C ALA A 162 7.68 8.53 -33.58
N GLU A 163 8.04 8.64 -34.86
CA GLU A 163 7.13 9.11 -35.90
C GLU A 163 6.28 8.00 -36.52
N ILE A 164 6.90 6.84 -36.80
CA ILE A 164 6.31 5.82 -37.68
C ILE A 164 6.42 4.41 -37.06
N GLY A 165 7.58 4.07 -36.51
CA GLY A 165 7.89 2.68 -36.12
C GLY A 165 6.96 2.13 -35.05
N ILE A 166 6.65 2.91 -34.01
CA ILE A 166 5.75 2.45 -32.94
C ILE A 166 4.30 2.31 -33.42
N SER A 167 3.82 3.28 -34.22
CA SER A 167 2.46 3.25 -34.78
C SER A 167 2.27 2.03 -35.67
N ARG A 168 3.23 1.71 -36.55
CA ARG A 168 3.19 0.50 -37.39
C ARG A 168 3.10 -0.79 -36.58
N LEU A 169 3.86 -0.89 -35.48
CA LEU A 169 3.80 -2.07 -34.61
C LEU A 169 2.44 -2.19 -33.93
N LYS A 170 1.87 -1.07 -33.48
CA LYS A 170 0.56 -1.02 -32.83
C LYS A 170 -0.58 -1.32 -33.82
N ASP A 171 -0.51 -0.80 -35.04
CA ASP A 171 -1.49 -1.06 -36.10
C ASP A 171 -1.53 -2.55 -36.49
N LEU A 172 -0.37 -3.22 -36.51
CA LEU A 172 -0.25 -4.61 -36.93
C LEU A 172 -0.58 -5.62 -35.83
N PHE A 173 -0.19 -5.35 -34.58
CA PHE A 173 -0.23 -6.34 -33.50
C PHE A 173 -1.13 -5.93 -32.32
N GLY A 174 -1.63 -4.69 -32.31
CA GLY A 174 -2.47 -4.14 -31.25
C GLY A 174 -1.73 -3.13 -30.37
N GLU A 175 -2.47 -2.17 -29.83
CA GLU A 175 -1.97 -1.05 -29.03
C GLU A 175 -1.13 -1.47 -27.82
N ASP A 176 -1.51 -2.58 -27.17
CA ASP A 176 -0.86 -3.09 -25.95
C ASP A 176 0.42 -3.91 -26.23
N LYS A 177 0.73 -4.20 -27.50
CA LYS A 177 1.82 -5.13 -27.88
C LYS A 177 3.16 -4.45 -28.14
N ALA A 178 3.19 -3.11 -28.21
CA ALA A 178 4.41 -2.38 -28.48
C ALA A 178 4.48 -1.06 -27.69
N THR A 179 5.60 -0.83 -27.03
CA THR A 179 5.85 0.37 -26.22
C THR A 179 7.22 0.98 -26.56
N LEU A 180 7.27 2.30 -26.69
CA LEU A 180 8.49 3.08 -26.90
C LEU A 180 8.81 3.88 -25.63
N ASP A 181 9.93 3.58 -24.98
CA ASP A 181 10.42 4.32 -23.82
C ASP A 181 11.45 5.38 -24.26
N LEU A 182 10.99 6.63 -24.25
CA LEU A 182 11.81 7.80 -24.54
C LEU A 182 12.44 8.43 -23.29
N ARG A 183 12.29 7.81 -22.11
CA ARG A 183 12.82 8.32 -20.83
C ARG A 183 14.05 7.55 -20.38
N SER A 184 14.18 6.28 -20.74
CA SER A 184 15.36 5.46 -20.48
C SER A 184 16.59 5.92 -21.29
N SER A 185 17.80 5.81 -20.73
CA SER A 185 19.06 5.97 -21.46
C SER A 185 19.83 4.64 -21.39
N PRO A 186 19.96 3.86 -22.49
CA PRO A 186 19.49 4.15 -23.85
C PRO A 186 17.96 4.09 -24.00
N ARG A 187 17.42 4.77 -25.02
CA ARG A 187 15.98 4.74 -25.39
C ARG A 187 15.63 3.34 -25.86
N THR A 188 14.49 2.79 -25.47
CA THR A 188 14.15 1.39 -25.78
C THR A 188 12.80 1.22 -26.46
N VAL A 189 12.68 0.19 -27.29
CA VAL A 189 11.39 -0.30 -27.79
C VAL A 189 11.19 -1.69 -27.21
N THR A 190 10.04 -1.92 -26.60
CA THR A 190 9.64 -3.24 -26.10
C THR A 190 8.42 -3.71 -26.85
N VAL A 191 8.45 -4.96 -27.29
CA VAL A 191 7.30 -5.66 -27.89
C VAL A 191 6.96 -6.91 -27.08
N THR A 192 5.67 -7.27 -27.02
CA THR A 192 5.17 -8.47 -26.34
C THR A 192 4.42 -9.36 -27.34
N GLY A 193 4.91 -10.58 -27.58
CA GLY A 193 4.28 -11.53 -28.49
C GLY A 193 5.24 -12.56 -29.07
N GLY A 194 4.76 -13.32 -30.07
CA GLY A 194 5.51 -14.38 -30.74
C GLY A 194 6.61 -13.91 -31.68
N GLU A 195 7.18 -14.82 -32.46
CA GLU A 195 8.31 -14.50 -33.36
C GLU A 195 7.97 -13.45 -34.43
N ASP A 196 6.71 -13.36 -34.87
CA ASP A 196 6.28 -12.43 -35.93
C ASP A 196 6.48 -10.95 -35.57
N ILE A 197 6.10 -10.55 -34.34
CA ILE A 197 6.29 -9.16 -33.87
C ILE A 197 7.78 -8.86 -33.65
N ARG A 198 8.56 -9.86 -33.21
CA ARG A 198 10.01 -9.74 -33.02
C ARG A 198 10.74 -9.57 -34.36
N HIS A 199 10.36 -10.37 -35.35
CA HIS A 199 10.89 -10.27 -36.71
C HIS A 199 10.52 -8.91 -37.32
N THR A 200 9.27 -8.47 -37.14
CA THR A 200 8.82 -7.14 -37.62
C THR A 200 9.57 -6.01 -36.95
N LEU A 201 9.76 -6.05 -35.62
CA LEU A 201 10.58 -5.08 -34.91
C LEU A 201 12.02 -5.05 -35.46
N SER A 202 12.63 -6.23 -35.65
CA SER A 202 14.00 -6.34 -36.19
C SER A 202 14.11 -5.73 -37.60
N LYS A 203 13.10 -5.96 -38.44
CA LYS A 203 13.00 -5.34 -39.77
C LYS A 203 12.88 -3.82 -39.70
N LEU A 204 12.06 -3.29 -38.77
CA LEU A 204 11.89 -1.85 -38.57
C LEU A 204 13.16 -1.20 -38.02
N VAL A 205 13.90 -1.87 -37.13
CA VAL A 205 15.21 -1.43 -36.65
C VAL A 205 16.21 -1.40 -37.81
N GLN A 206 16.17 -2.36 -38.73
CA GLN A 206 17.03 -2.34 -39.91
C GLN A 206 16.63 -1.24 -40.90
N GLU A 207 15.33 -1.01 -41.11
CA GLU A 207 14.79 0.07 -41.94
C GLU A 207 15.20 1.44 -41.40
N SER A 208 15.20 1.62 -40.07
CA SER A 208 15.58 2.88 -39.44
C SER A 208 17.04 3.25 -39.71
N PHE A 209 17.95 2.28 -39.77
CA PHE A 209 19.35 2.53 -40.14
C PHE A 209 19.51 2.94 -41.61
N ASN A 210 18.73 2.33 -42.51
CA ASN A 210 18.85 2.59 -43.95
C ASN A 210 18.31 3.98 -44.33
N ARG A 211 17.27 4.47 -43.65
CA ARG A 211 16.74 5.84 -43.84
C ARG A 211 17.72 6.92 -43.40
N THR A 212 18.56 6.65 -42.39
CA THR A 212 19.61 7.61 -41.97
C THR A 212 20.73 7.75 -43.01
N ASN A 213 20.89 6.78 -43.92
CA ASN A 213 21.94 6.75 -44.93
C ASN A 213 21.54 7.34 -46.30
N GLN A 214 20.30 7.84 -46.47
CA GLN A 214 19.92 8.60 -47.66
C GLN A 214 20.22 10.09 -47.45
N PRO A 215 20.97 10.75 -48.36
CA PRO A 215 21.17 12.18 -48.29
C PRO A 215 19.83 12.88 -48.53
N SER A 216 19.40 13.68 -47.56
CA SER A 216 18.23 14.54 -47.65
C SER A 216 18.38 15.50 -48.84
N THR A 217 17.77 15.19 -49.98
CA THR A 217 17.51 16.16 -51.04
C THR A 217 16.41 17.10 -50.56
N GLY A 218 16.79 18.16 -49.84
CA GLY A 218 15.88 19.13 -49.26
C GLY A 218 16.63 20.25 -48.55
N THR A 219 17.21 21.14 -49.34
CA THR A 219 17.51 22.56 -49.04
C THR A 219 18.20 22.88 -47.72
N SER A 220 19.52 23.00 -47.79
CA SER A 220 20.34 23.77 -46.85
C SER A 220 19.84 25.21 -46.69
N LYS A 221 19.43 25.58 -45.48
CA LYS A 221 19.84 26.84 -44.85
C LYS A 221 20.12 26.59 -43.39
N SER A 222 21.38 26.77 -43.03
CA SER A 222 21.87 26.93 -41.68
C SER A 222 21.04 27.98 -40.92
N SER A 223 20.38 27.56 -39.85
CA SER A 223 20.07 28.41 -38.72
C SER A 223 20.51 27.65 -37.47
N GLN A 224 21.29 28.30 -36.61
CA GLN A 224 21.79 27.75 -35.35
C GLN A 224 20.64 27.39 -34.40
N GLY A 225 19.98 26.25 -34.61
CA GLY A 225 19.03 25.67 -33.69
C GLY A 225 19.69 24.54 -32.92
N SER A 226 19.52 24.50 -31.59
CA SER A 226 19.92 23.33 -30.81
C SER A 226 19.17 22.08 -31.30
N PRO A 227 19.82 20.90 -31.39
CA PRO A 227 19.16 19.66 -31.81
C PRO A 227 18.08 19.28 -30.80
N CYS A 228 17.03 18.59 -31.26
CA CYS A 228 15.95 18.18 -30.38
C CYS A 228 16.49 17.31 -29.22
N PRO A 229 16.30 17.67 -27.94
CA PRO A 229 16.85 16.92 -26.81
C PRO A 229 16.31 15.49 -26.63
N ILE A 230 15.25 15.13 -27.35
CA ILE A 230 14.59 13.83 -27.23
C ILE A 230 15.10 12.85 -28.29
N CYS A 231 15.17 13.28 -29.56
CA CYS A 231 15.62 12.42 -30.66
C CYS A 231 17.06 12.69 -31.12
N PHE A 232 17.70 13.76 -30.62
CA PHE A 232 19.07 14.17 -30.97
C PHE A 232 19.27 14.43 -32.47
N ASP A 233 18.21 14.84 -33.16
CA ASP A 233 18.20 15.16 -34.59
C ASP A 233 17.76 16.62 -34.77
N ASP A 234 17.91 17.15 -36.00
CA ASP A 234 17.43 18.48 -36.35
C ASP A 234 15.93 18.61 -36.07
N VAL A 235 15.54 19.74 -35.50
CA VAL A 235 14.16 19.95 -35.04
C VAL A 235 13.21 20.01 -36.24
N SER A 236 12.34 19.02 -36.36
CA SER A 236 11.24 19.01 -37.34
C SER A 236 9.95 19.47 -36.67
N SER A 237 9.26 20.45 -37.28
CA SER A 237 8.08 21.10 -36.69
C SER A 237 8.35 21.58 -35.24
N PRO A 238 9.15 22.66 -35.08
CA PRO A 238 9.63 23.10 -33.77
C PRO A 238 8.51 23.48 -32.81
N PHE A 239 8.64 22.98 -31.59
CA PHE A 239 7.88 23.43 -30.43
C PHE A 239 8.86 24.05 -29.43
N GLU A 240 8.79 25.36 -29.26
CA GLU A 240 9.68 26.12 -28.39
C GLU A 240 9.05 26.31 -27.00
N LEU A 241 9.81 25.98 -25.97
CA LEU A 241 9.44 26.29 -24.58
C LEU A 241 9.95 27.68 -24.20
N ASP A 242 9.32 28.32 -23.21
CA ASP A 242 9.72 29.63 -22.68
C ASP A 242 11.17 29.66 -22.15
N CYS A 243 11.75 28.50 -21.86
CA CYS A 243 13.16 28.35 -21.48
C CYS A 243 14.13 28.33 -22.68
N GLY A 244 13.65 28.52 -23.91
CA GLY A 244 14.46 28.59 -25.14
C GLY A 244 14.82 27.23 -25.77
N HIS A 245 14.34 26.11 -25.22
CA HIS A 245 14.57 24.78 -25.79
C HIS A 245 13.54 24.47 -26.87
N SER A 246 14.01 23.94 -28.00
CA SER A 246 13.17 23.54 -29.13
C SER A 246 13.12 22.01 -29.26
N TYR A 247 11.92 21.48 -29.43
CA TYR A 247 11.66 20.04 -29.58
C TYR A 247 10.93 19.76 -30.89
N CYS A 248 11.12 18.59 -31.49
CA CYS A 248 10.19 18.15 -32.53
C CYS A 248 8.80 18.00 -31.89
N ALA A 249 7.75 18.56 -32.48
CA ALA A 249 6.40 18.45 -31.94
C ALA A 249 6.01 16.99 -31.65
N ALA A 250 6.35 16.05 -32.55
CA ALA A 250 6.12 14.62 -32.38
C ALA A 250 6.91 14.02 -31.21
N CYS A 251 8.18 14.41 -31.03
CA CYS A 251 9.02 13.95 -29.93
C CYS A 251 8.49 14.44 -28.58
N LEU A 252 8.12 15.71 -28.48
CA LEU A 252 7.55 16.28 -27.27
C LEU A 252 6.20 15.63 -26.94
N ARG A 253 5.34 15.45 -27.95
CA ARG A 253 4.09 14.69 -27.88
C ARG A 253 4.37 13.31 -27.25
N HIS A 254 5.20 12.48 -27.90
CA HIS A 254 5.48 11.13 -27.41
C HIS A 254 6.17 11.09 -26.04
N TYR A 255 7.04 12.05 -25.72
CA TYR A 255 7.66 12.13 -24.40
C TYR A 255 6.62 12.37 -23.30
N LEU A 256 5.67 13.30 -23.53
CA LEU A 256 4.55 13.54 -22.63
C LEU A 256 3.61 12.32 -22.53
N PHE A 257 3.43 11.55 -23.62
CA PHE A 257 2.56 10.36 -23.66
C PHE A 257 3.21 9.04 -23.23
N SER A 258 4.54 8.97 -23.12
CA SER A 258 5.26 7.75 -22.67
C SER A 258 4.96 7.34 -21.22
N CYS A 259 4.15 8.12 -20.50
CA CYS A 259 3.59 7.80 -19.19
C CYS A 259 2.33 6.90 -19.23
N GLU A 260 1.76 6.64 -20.42
CA GLU A 260 0.57 5.80 -20.55
C GLU A 260 0.91 4.30 -20.50
N ASN A 261 0.36 3.61 -19.50
CA ASN A 261 0.24 2.15 -19.44
C ASN A 261 -1.16 1.73 -18.95
N SER A 262 -2.21 2.53 -19.20
CA SER A 262 -3.56 2.16 -18.74
C SER A 262 -4.67 2.67 -19.67
N ASN A 263 -5.43 1.69 -20.19
CA ASN A 263 -6.64 1.74 -21.01
C ASN A 263 -7.82 2.51 -20.37
N SER A 264 -7.76 3.84 -20.26
CA SER A 264 -8.95 4.64 -19.95
C SER A 264 -9.10 5.85 -20.89
N SER A 265 -10.30 6.00 -21.45
CA SER A 265 -10.73 7.10 -22.32
C SER A 265 -10.99 8.41 -21.55
N GLU A 266 -10.18 8.69 -20.52
CA GLU A 266 -10.21 9.95 -19.78
C GLU A 266 -9.33 10.93 -20.55
N THR A 267 -9.87 12.11 -20.89
CA THR A 267 -9.22 12.97 -21.89
C THR A 267 -7.87 13.42 -21.36
N MET A 268 -6.84 13.16 -22.15
CA MET A 268 -5.44 13.53 -21.95
C MET A 268 -5.24 14.93 -21.31
N PHE A 269 -6.04 15.89 -21.75
CA PHE A 269 -6.04 17.26 -21.27
C PHE A 269 -6.43 17.36 -19.78
N GLU A 270 -7.44 16.61 -19.34
CA GLU A 270 -7.89 16.59 -17.94
C GLU A 270 -6.81 16.07 -17.00
N ARG A 271 -6.01 15.06 -17.42
CA ARG A 271 -4.92 14.52 -16.59
C ARG A 271 -3.71 15.44 -16.51
N LEU A 272 -3.32 16.10 -17.62
CA LEU A 272 -2.28 17.14 -17.59
C LEU A 272 -2.72 18.34 -16.76
N LEU A 273 -3.98 18.75 -16.89
CA LEU A 273 -4.58 19.80 -16.09
C LEU A 273 -4.61 19.41 -14.61
N GLN A 274 -5.01 18.19 -14.27
CA GLN A 274 -5.01 17.67 -12.91
C GLN A 274 -3.58 17.67 -12.34
N ARG A 275 -2.58 17.17 -13.07
CA ARG A 275 -1.18 17.15 -12.60
C ARG A 275 -0.59 18.54 -12.42
N SER A 276 -0.89 19.45 -13.35
CA SER A 276 -0.51 20.87 -13.24
C SER A 276 -1.13 21.49 -11.99
N PHE A 277 -2.43 21.26 -11.80
CA PHE A 277 -3.19 21.76 -10.65
C PHE A 277 -2.70 21.20 -9.33
N THR A 278 -2.49 19.88 -9.20
CA THR A 278 -1.95 19.28 -7.97
C THR A 278 -0.56 19.81 -7.65
N THR A 279 0.31 19.96 -8.66
CA THR A 279 1.65 20.52 -8.49
C THR A 279 1.60 21.98 -8.02
N TYR A 280 0.66 22.77 -8.55
CA TYR A 280 0.46 24.15 -8.12
C TYR A 280 0.01 24.22 -6.66
N VAL A 281 -0.94 23.38 -6.25
CA VAL A 281 -1.45 23.31 -4.87
C VAL A 281 -0.34 22.89 -3.91
N GLU A 282 0.45 21.88 -4.26
CA GLU A 282 1.60 21.41 -3.47
C GLU A 282 2.67 22.50 -3.28
N LYS A 283 2.99 23.24 -4.34
CA LYS A 283 3.95 24.37 -4.28
C LYS A 283 3.44 25.57 -3.48
N ASN A 284 2.13 25.69 -3.31
CA ASN A 284 1.47 26.76 -2.57
C ASN A 284 0.80 26.22 -1.29
N SER A 285 1.48 25.31 -0.60
CA SER A 285 0.98 24.68 0.64
C SER A 285 0.72 25.66 1.78
N ASN A 286 1.28 26.87 1.73
CA ASN A 286 0.96 27.95 2.66
C ASN A 286 -0.43 28.58 2.43
N ARG A 287 -0.99 28.44 1.23
CA ARG A 287 -2.28 29.01 0.84
C ARG A 287 -3.38 27.97 0.70
N PHE A 288 -3.00 26.74 0.39
CA PHE A 288 -3.92 25.65 0.14
C PHE A 288 -3.59 24.44 1.02
N GLY A 289 -4.61 23.68 1.37
CA GLY A 289 -4.47 22.42 2.08
C GLY A 289 -5.43 21.37 1.53
N TYR A 290 -5.10 20.10 1.73
CA TYR A 290 -5.95 18.97 1.38
C TYR A 290 -6.70 18.48 2.61
N CYS A 291 -7.92 18.01 2.41
CA CYS A 291 -8.64 17.32 3.45
C CYS A 291 -7.93 16.01 3.84
N GLN A 292 -7.70 15.77 5.13
CA GLN A 292 -7.11 14.52 5.65
C GLN A 292 -8.10 13.34 5.70
N GLY A 293 -9.28 13.48 5.09
CA GLY A 293 -10.26 12.39 5.01
C GLY A 293 -9.71 11.23 4.16
N PRO A 294 -9.86 9.96 4.58
CA PRO A 294 -9.53 8.84 3.71
C PRO A 294 -10.32 8.98 2.41
N ASP A 295 -9.62 8.87 1.28
CA ASP A 295 -10.16 9.00 -0.08
C ASP A 295 -10.83 10.36 -0.42
N CYS A 296 -10.63 11.40 0.40
CA CYS A 296 -11.17 12.73 0.14
C CYS A 296 -10.15 13.61 -0.61
N THR A 297 -10.51 14.09 -1.81
CA THR A 297 -9.63 14.93 -2.65
C THR A 297 -9.91 16.43 -2.54
N GLN A 298 -10.74 16.85 -1.59
CA GLN A 298 -11.11 18.26 -1.43
C GLN A 298 -9.94 19.13 -0.98
N ILE A 299 -9.90 20.35 -1.53
CA ILE A 299 -8.89 21.36 -1.26
C ILE A 299 -9.56 22.56 -0.61
N TYR A 300 -8.92 23.15 0.39
CA TYR A 300 -9.36 24.38 1.03
C TYR A 300 -8.30 25.48 0.91
N ALA A 301 -8.76 26.72 0.92
CA ALA A 301 -7.91 27.88 1.13
C ALA A 301 -7.66 28.06 2.63
N ARG A 302 -6.41 28.34 3.01
CA ARG A 302 -6.02 28.62 4.40
C ARG A 302 -6.34 30.05 4.82
N ASP A 303 -6.46 30.96 3.86
CA ASP A 303 -6.70 32.40 4.06
C ASP A 303 -8.19 32.73 4.27
N THR A 304 -8.91 31.93 5.06
CA THR A 304 -10.35 32.12 5.30
C THR A 304 -10.65 32.91 6.58
N GLY A 305 -9.62 33.27 7.35
CA GLY A 305 -9.77 33.88 8.68
C GLY A 305 -10.39 32.95 9.74
N LYS A 306 -10.67 31.68 9.40
CA LYS A 306 -11.23 30.67 10.30
C LYS A 306 -10.14 29.68 10.73
N ALA A 307 -10.07 29.40 12.03
CA ALA A 307 -9.13 28.41 12.58
C ALA A 307 -9.54 26.96 12.25
N ILE A 308 -10.85 26.70 12.08
CA ILE A 308 -11.40 25.38 11.78
C ILE A 308 -12.13 25.41 10.43
N ILE A 309 -11.78 24.48 9.57
CA ILE A 309 -12.35 24.30 8.22
C ILE A 309 -13.16 23.01 8.21
N SER A 310 -14.40 23.08 7.73
CA SER A 310 -15.25 21.90 7.55
C SER A 310 -15.28 21.50 6.08
N CYS A 311 -14.93 20.25 5.78
CA CYS A 311 -14.95 19.74 4.42
C CYS A 311 -16.40 19.56 3.93
N PRO A 312 -16.81 20.11 2.77
CA PRO A 312 -18.17 19.98 2.27
C PRO A 312 -18.50 18.57 1.72
N THR A 313 -17.50 17.73 1.49
CA THR A 313 -17.68 16.39 0.92
C THR A 313 -17.70 15.29 1.97
N CYS A 314 -16.72 15.27 2.88
CA CYS A 314 -16.60 14.23 3.90
C CYS A 314 -16.99 14.70 5.31
N PHE A 315 -17.37 15.97 5.47
CA PHE A 315 -17.80 16.60 6.73
C PHE A 315 -16.76 16.58 7.86
N ARG A 316 -15.53 16.13 7.59
CA ARG A 316 -14.42 16.20 8.55
C ARG A 316 -14.06 17.66 8.84
N GLN A 317 -13.76 17.93 10.09
CA GLN A 317 -13.27 19.23 10.55
C GLN A 317 -11.75 19.16 10.73
N THR A 318 -11.06 20.14 10.17
CA THR A 318 -9.59 20.19 10.11
C THR A 318 -9.12 21.55 10.61
N CYS A 319 -8.02 21.58 11.35
CA CYS A 319 -7.36 22.83 11.73
C CYS A 319 -6.68 23.45 10.50
N ALA A 320 -6.99 24.71 10.18
CA ALA A 320 -6.43 25.43 9.03
C ALA A 320 -4.91 25.65 9.12
N SER A 321 -4.36 25.60 10.35
CA SER A 321 -2.96 25.94 10.63
C SER A 321 -2.03 24.72 10.62
N CYS A 322 -2.46 23.58 11.16
CA CYS A 322 -1.63 22.38 11.27
C CYS A 322 -2.10 21.20 10.40
N ASP A 323 -3.24 21.34 9.71
CA ASP A 323 -3.86 20.31 8.88
C ASP A 323 -4.26 19.02 9.62
N GLU A 324 -4.22 19.00 10.95
CA GLU A 324 -4.69 17.90 11.79
C GLU A 324 -6.20 18.00 12.09
N GLU A 325 -6.76 17.00 12.76
CA GLU A 325 -8.14 17.05 13.26
C GLU A 325 -8.40 18.32 14.05
N ALA A 326 -9.57 18.93 13.83
CA ALA A 326 -9.96 20.16 14.50
C ALA A 326 -9.82 20.05 16.02
N HIS A 327 -9.20 21.05 16.62
CA HIS A 327 -8.97 21.12 18.05
C HIS A 327 -9.26 22.55 18.56
N GLU A 328 -9.86 22.62 19.74
CA GLU A 328 -10.17 23.87 20.45
C GLU A 328 -9.53 23.84 21.84
N GLY A 329 -9.14 25.02 22.34
CA GLY A 329 -8.56 25.16 23.69
C GLY A 329 -7.10 24.71 23.84
N MET A 330 -6.43 24.29 22.76
CA MET A 330 -5.00 23.99 22.73
C MET A 330 -4.35 24.48 21.44
N THR A 331 -3.06 24.77 21.51
CA THR A 331 -2.23 25.17 20.37
C THR A 331 -1.95 23.98 19.45
N CYS A 332 -1.58 24.27 18.20
CA CYS A 332 -1.20 23.25 17.23
C CYS A 332 -0.01 22.40 17.71
N GLU A 333 0.92 23.01 18.44
CA GLU A 333 2.10 22.31 18.97
C GLU A 333 1.71 21.35 20.10
N GLU A 334 0.84 21.78 21.02
CA GLU A 334 0.31 20.90 22.07
C GLU A 334 -0.46 19.72 21.47
N ARG A 335 -1.25 19.94 20.43
CA ARG A 335 -1.94 18.87 19.71
C ARG A 335 -0.97 17.89 19.06
N ARG A 336 0.12 18.38 18.46
CA ARG A 336 1.17 17.54 17.86
C ARG A 336 1.83 16.66 18.91
N ILE A 337 2.23 17.24 20.05
CA ILE A 337 2.83 16.53 21.19
C ILE A 337 1.84 15.50 21.76
N ALA A 338 0.56 15.86 21.91
CA ALA A 338 -0.48 14.95 22.39
C ALA A 338 -0.72 13.76 21.43
N SER A 339 -0.42 13.94 20.14
CA SER A 339 -0.59 12.91 19.12
C SER A 339 0.69 12.12 18.84
N ASP A 340 1.83 12.48 19.45
CA ASP A 340 3.09 11.76 19.33
C ASP A 340 3.08 10.51 20.24
N PRO A 341 3.08 9.28 19.67
CA PRO A 341 3.05 8.06 20.46
C PRO A 341 4.23 7.91 21.43
N THR A 342 5.40 8.43 21.05
CA THR A 342 6.64 8.34 21.85
C THR A 342 6.55 9.22 23.08
N GLU A 343 6.06 10.45 22.89
CA GLU A 343 5.90 11.41 23.98
C GLU A 343 4.75 11.01 24.91
N GLN A 344 3.66 10.45 24.37
CA GLN A 344 2.61 9.83 25.17
C GLN A 344 3.15 8.67 26.02
N GLU A 345 4.04 7.82 25.48
CA GLU A 345 4.69 6.77 26.28
C GLU A 345 5.58 7.36 27.38
N ARG A 346 6.36 8.40 27.09
CA ARG A 346 7.19 9.10 28.10
C ARG A 346 6.35 9.70 29.23
N LEU A 347 5.24 10.37 28.89
CA LEU A 347 4.32 10.96 29.86
C LEU A 347 3.63 9.88 30.70
N ASN A 348 3.24 8.77 30.10
CA ASN A 348 2.70 7.61 30.81
C ASN A 348 3.72 7.02 31.79
N ASP A 349 5.00 6.92 31.41
CA ASP A 349 6.06 6.45 32.30
C ASP A 349 6.31 7.38 33.50
N ILE A 350 6.20 8.71 33.30
CA ILE A 350 6.31 9.70 34.38
C ILE A 350 5.13 9.59 35.33
N TRP A 351 3.90 9.61 34.79
CA TRP A 351 2.69 9.45 35.57
C TRP A 351 2.69 8.14 36.37
N ALA A 352 3.11 7.04 35.74
CA ALA A 352 3.21 5.75 36.43
C ALA A 352 4.20 5.80 37.60
N ARG A 353 5.37 6.43 37.42
CA ARG A 353 6.34 6.61 38.50
C ARG A 353 5.76 7.41 39.67
N ASP A 354 5.09 8.51 39.37
CA ASP A 354 4.54 9.43 40.38
C ASP A 354 3.36 8.81 41.15
N ASN A 355 2.63 7.89 40.52
CA ASN A 355 1.52 7.15 41.14
C ASN A 355 1.94 5.77 41.69
N GLY A 356 3.24 5.47 41.72
CA GLY A 356 3.76 4.21 42.27
C GLY A 356 3.41 2.97 41.45
N ILE A 357 3.02 3.13 40.18
CA ILE A 357 2.71 2.06 39.22
C ILE A 357 4.01 1.56 38.60
N LYS A 358 4.19 0.23 38.47
CA LYS A 358 5.43 -0.40 37.98
C LYS A 358 5.17 -1.32 36.78
N ARG A 359 6.18 -1.63 35.96
CA ARG A 359 6.03 -2.59 34.85
C ARG A 359 6.41 -4.01 35.28
N CYS A 360 5.68 -5.01 34.77
CA CYS A 360 6.06 -6.41 34.90
C CYS A 360 7.42 -6.65 34.23
N PRO A 361 8.42 -7.25 34.90
CA PRO A 361 9.73 -7.53 34.29
C PRO A 361 9.69 -8.56 33.16
N ARG A 362 8.63 -9.37 33.07
CA ARG A 362 8.46 -10.43 32.05
C ARG A 362 7.70 -9.97 30.82
N CYS A 363 6.61 -9.22 31.00
CA CYS A 363 5.69 -8.86 29.89
C CYS A 363 5.43 -7.36 29.75
N HIS A 364 6.05 -6.53 30.60
CA HIS A 364 6.01 -5.07 30.57
C HIS A 364 4.63 -4.41 30.71
N ILE A 365 3.58 -5.16 31.08
CA ILE A 365 2.29 -4.60 31.47
C ILE A 365 2.43 -3.78 32.76
N TRP A 366 1.65 -2.71 32.87
CA TRP A 366 1.56 -1.90 34.09
C TRP A 366 0.90 -2.69 35.23
N LEU A 367 1.47 -2.53 36.42
CA LEU A 367 1.09 -3.19 37.66
C LEU A 367 0.82 -2.09 38.69
N GLU A 368 -0.34 -2.14 39.32
CA GLU A 368 -0.73 -1.30 40.44
C GLU A 368 -0.77 -2.15 41.71
N LYS A 369 -0.36 -1.59 42.85
CA LYS A 369 -0.46 -2.29 44.14
C LYS A 369 -1.80 -1.95 44.79
N THR A 370 -2.68 -2.95 44.87
CA THR A 370 -4.06 -2.76 45.33
C THR A 370 -4.26 -2.88 46.85
N GLU A 371 -3.37 -3.59 47.59
CA GLU A 371 -3.08 -3.46 49.05
C GLU A 371 -2.41 -4.73 49.63
N GLY A 372 -1.81 -4.61 50.83
CA GLY A 372 -1.59 -5.71 51.79
C GLY A 372 -0.39 -6.65 51.59
N CYS A 373 -0.01 -7.00 50.36
CA CYS A 373 1.07 -7.98 50.12
C CYS A 373 2.07 -7.46 49.08
N ASN A 374 3.38 -7.71 49.27
CA ASN A 374 4.38 -7.41 48.24
C ASN A 374 4.49 -8.52 47.18
N HIS A 375 3.65 -9.54 47.19
CA HIS A 375 3.57 -10.55 46.13
C HIS A 375 2.51 -10.13 45.10
N ILE A 376 2.94 -9.90 43.86
CA ILE A 376 2.08 -9.60 42.71
C ILE A 376 2.11 -10.76 41.73
N ALA A 377 0.95 -11.37 41.48
CA ALA A 377 0.78 -12.36 40.41
C ALA A 377 0.35 -11.65 39.12
N CYS A 378 1.22 -11.64 38.12
CA CYS A 378 0.92 -11.06 36.82
C CYS A 378 0.12 -12.04 35.95
N ARG A 379 -0.74 -11.52 35.07
CA ARG A 379 -1.54 -12.33 34.12
C ARG A 379 -0.71 -13.18 33.15
N CYS A 380 0.57 -12.84 32.95
CA CYS A 380 1.51 -13.67 32.19
C CYS A 380 2.06 -14.88 32.97
N GLY A 381 1.58 -15.12 34.20
CA GLY A 381 2.02 -16.20 35.08
C GLY A 381 3.31 -15.93 35.84
N ALA A 382 3.82 -14.69 35.83
CA ALA A 382 4.98 -14.31 36.65
C ALA A 382 4.54 -13.94 38.07
N HIS A 383 5.21 -14.50 39.09
CA HIS A 383 5.07 -14.08 40.49
C HIS A 383 6.19 -13.10 40.82
N ILE A 384 5.84 -11.88 41.25
CA ILE A 384 6.75 -10.74 41.32
C ILE A 384 6.78 -10.21 42.74
N CYS A 385 7.98 -9.98 43.28
CA CYS A 385 8.15 -9.22 44.51
C CYS A 385 8.06 -7.73 44.19
N TRP A 386 7.02 -7.04 44.67
CA TRP A 386 6.79 -5.61 44.45
C TRP A 386 7.93 -4.72 44.95
N ARG A 387 8.67 -5.18 45.96
CA ARG A 387 9.74 -4.40 46.60
C ARG A 387 10.96 -4.30 45.69
N CYS A 388 11.42 -5.42 45.15
CA CYS A 388 12.66 -5.51 44.36
C CYS A 388 12.43 -5.79 42.87
N MET A 389 11.18 -6.03 42.46
CA MET A 389 10.78 -6.42 41.10
C MET A 389 11.41 -7.73 40.60
N GLN A 390 11.83 -8.62 41.50
CA GLN A 390 12.34 -9.94 41.12
C GLN A 390 11.18 -10.88 40.75
N VAL A 391 11.38 -11.66 39.67
CA VAL A 391 10.45 -12.71 39.23
C VAL A 391 10.83 -14.03 39.89
N CYS A 392 9.89 -14.67 40.56
CA CYS A 392 10.04 -15.96 41.23
C CYS A 392 8.99 -16.96 40.74
N SER A 393 9.15 -18.23 41.13
CA SER A 393 8.06 -19.20 41.05
C SER A 393 7.01 -18.92 42.14
N GLN A 394 5.79 -19.45 41.98
CA GLN A 394 4.74 -19.33 43.00
C GLN A 394 5.16 -19.94 44.35
N ALA A 395 5.97 -21.01 44.32
CA ALA A 395 6.43 -21.70 45.52
C ALA A 395 7.50 -20.91 46.27
N ASP A 396 8.36 -20.19 45.53
CA ASP A 396 9.56 -19.57 46.12
C ASP A 396 9.35 -18.10 46.52
N ILE A 397 8.27 -17.46 46.06
CA ILE A 397 8.09 -16.00 46.25
C ILE A 397 8.05 -15.59 47.73
N TYR A 398 7.34 -16.33 48.58
CA TYR A 398 7.29 -16.04 50.02
C TYR A 398 8.64 -16.34 50.70
N GLY A 399 9.36 -17.36 50.24
CA GLY A 399 10.72 -17.67 50.70
C GLY A 399 11.72 -16.56 50.35
N HIS A 400 11.61 -15.99 49.14
CA HIS A 400 12.37 -14.82 48.73
C HIS A 400 12.04 -13.60 49.61
N MET A 401 10.77 -13.32 49.86
CA MET A 401 10.36 -12.15 50.66
C MET A 401 10.87 -12.24 52.11
N HIS A 402 10.78 -13.41 52.73
CA HIS A 402 11.33 -13.62 54.06
C HIS A 402 12.86 -13.52 54.10
N SER A 403 13.56 -14.13 53.15
CA SER A 403 15.04 -14.14 53.14
C SER A 403 15.65 -12.80 52.75
N ALA A 404 15.09 -12.12 51.73
CA ALA A 404 15.65 -10.89 51.17
C ALA A 404 15.11 -9.61 51.84
N HIS A 405 13.92 -9.67 52.43
CA HIS A 405 13.21 -8.47 52.92
C HIS A 405 12.73 -8.58 54.38
N GLY A 406 12.93 -9.72 55.04
CA GLY A 406 12.59 -9.93 56.45
C GLY A 406 11.09 -10.06 56.73
N GLY A 407 10.24 -10.17 55.70
CA GLY A 407 8.78 -10.19 55.83
C GLY A 407 8.04 -10.14 54.49
N ILE A 408 6.72 -10.30 54.55
CA ILE A 408 5.79 -10.32 53.39
C ILE A 408 5.34 -8.90 53.01
#